data_AF-A0A4Y2M261-F1
#
_entry.id   AF-A0A4Y2M261-F1
#
_cell.length_a   1.000
_cell.length_b   1.000
_cell.length_c   1.000
_cell.angle_alpha   90.00
_cell.angle_beta   90.00
_cell.angle_gamma   90.00
#
_symmetry.space_group_name_H-M   'P 1'
#
loop_
_entity.id
_entity.type
_entity.pdbx_description
1 polymer ?
#
loop_
_entity_poly.entity_id
_entity_poly.type
_entity_poly.pdbx_seq_one_letter_code
_entity_poly.pdbx_strand_id
1 'polypeptide(L)'
;MEFSYYIKYNNEYFKDENPLYFKEPVYYHGADAMKKFVSMLKEDTIKIEKFIIEKEDKYEDIKSMIDFNEHHYKRSNKWHICEKEISPEHVKVIDHCHLTGKYRDSAQNDCNLNYKITSFIPTIIHNLSGYDAHLFIKELGFDDSRLDVIPNN
;
A
#
# COMPACT_ATOMS: atom_id res chain seq x y z
N MET A 1 3.94 -19.33 23.67
CA MET A 1 3.32 -18.96 22.39
C MET A 1 4.38 -18.27 21.57
N GLU A 2 4.31 -18.34 20.25
CA GLU A 2 5.30 -17.72 19.37
C GLU A 2 4.67 -17.15 18.11
N PHE A 3 5.37 -16.21 17.48
CA PHE A 3 5.00 -15.70 16.19
C PHE A 3 6.24 -15.42 15.33
N SER A 4 6.05 -15.45 14.02
CA SER A 4 6.95 -14.87 13.04
C SER A 4 6.19 -13.84 12.22
N TYR A 5 6.80 -12.68 12.02
CA TYR A 5 6.16 -11.55 11.36
C TYR A 5 7.17 -10.76 10.54
N TYR A 6 6.79 -10.42 9.31
CA TYR A 6 7.59 -9.62 8.40
C TYR A 6 6.67 -8.74 7.56
N ILE A 7 7.22 -7.67 6.97
CA ILE A 7 6.49 -6.80 6.05
C ILE A 7 7.12 -6.93 4.69
N LYS A 8 6.30 -7.36 3.72
CA LYS A 8 6.70 -7.42 2.32
C LYS A 8 6.28 -6.14 1.61
N TYR A 9 7.22 -5.48 0.98
CA TYR A 9 6.97 -4.30 0.16
C TYR A 9 6.98 -4.67 -1.33
N ASN A 10 6.19 -3.99 -2.15
CA ASN A 10 6.33 -4.11 -3.60
C ASN A 10 7.59 -3.34 -4.02
N ASN A 11 8.61 -4.10 -4.43
CA ASN A 11 9.94 -3.58 -4.73
C ASN A 11 9.92 -2.57 -5.89
N GLU A 12 8.93 -2.65 -6.80
CA GLU A 12 8.83 -1.78 -7.98
C GLU A 12 8.81 -0.28 -7.66
N TYR A 13 8.26 0.12 -6.51
CA TYR A 13 8.19 1.52 -6.12
C TYR A 13 9.50 2.04 -5.51
N PHE A 14 10.32 1.18 -4.91
CA PHE A 14 11.44 1.62 -4.06
C PHE A 14 12.80 1.04 -4.45
N LYS A 15 12.92 0.47 -5.67
CA LYS A 15 14.17 -0.15 -6.18
C LYS A 15 15.40 0.76 -6.03
N ASP A 16 15.21 2.08 -6.10
CA ASP A 16 16.30 3.06 -6.15
C ASP A 16 16.55 3.81 -4.83
N GLU A 17 15.69 3.68 -3.81
CA GLU A 17 15.81 4.50 -2.58
C GLU A 17 16.51 3.80 -1.40
N ASN A 18 16.49 2.47 -1.26
CA ASN A 18 17.35 1.72 -0.32
C ASN A 18 17.05 0.20 -0.42
N PRO A 19 18.04 -0.70 -0.55
CA PRO A 19 17.80 -2.15 -0.47
C PRO A 19 17.33 -2.65 0.92
N LEU A 20 17.28 -1.78 1.94
CA LEU A 20 16.94 -2.11 3.34
C LEU A 20 15.50 -1.76 3.78
N TYR A 21 14.60 -1.36 2.88
CA TYR A 21 13.19 -1.11 3.24
C TYR A 21 12.35 -2.38 3.45
N PHE A 22 12.96 -3.53 3.74
CA PHE A 22 12.23 -4.70 4.22
C PHE A 22 12.32 -4.74 5.75
N LYS A 23 11.18 -4.93 6.43
CA LYS A 23 11.24 -5.31 7.83
C LYS A 23 11.71 -6.76 7.86
N GLU A 24 12.93 -7.00 8.34
CA GLU A 24 13.45 -8.36 8.52
C GLU A 24 12.45 -9.19 9.33
N PRO A 25 12.31 -10.50 9.06
CA PRO A 25 11.45 -11.36 9.85
C PRO A 25 11.79 -11.27 11.34
N VAL A 26 10.82 -10.87 12.15
CA VAL A 26 10.93 -10.91 13.60
C VAL A 26 10.36 -12.22 14.08
N TYR A 27 11.15 -12.91 14.92
CA TYR A 27 10.71 -14.09 15.65
C TYR A 27 10.63 -13.77 17.14
N TYR A 28 9.55 -14.19 17.78
CA TYR A 28 9.37 -14.01 19.21
C TYR A 28 8.66 -15.21 19.83
N HIS A 29 9.16 -15.64 20.99
CA HIS A 29 8.55 -16.69 21.81
C HIS A 29 8.40 -16.18 23.25
N GLY A 30 7.20 -16.27 23.81
CA GLY A 30 6.88 -15.78 25.16
C GLY A 30 5.42 -16.01 25.56
N ALA A 31 5.10 -15.68 26.82
CA ALA A 31 3.71 -15.72 27.31
C ALA A 31 2.88 -14.52 26.82
N ASP A 32 3.55 -13.40 26.57
CA ASP A 32 3.02 -12.12 26.07
C ASP A 32 3.16 -11.98 24.54
N ALA A 33 3.38 -13.09 23.83
CA ALA A 33 3.60 -13.09 22.38
C ALA A 33 2.49 -12.36 21.59
N MET A 34 1.22 -12.57 21.95
CA MET A 34 0.11 -11.88 21.27
C MET A 34 0.09 -10.38 21.49
N LYS A 35 0.25 -9.96 22.75
CA LYS A 35 0.32 -8.54 23.10
C LYS A 35 1.45 -7.85 22.34
N LYS A 36 2.62 -8.50 22.27
CA LYS A 36 3.78 -7.98 21.55
C LYS A 36 3.56 -7.95 20.04
N PHE A 37 2.96 -8.99 19.46
CA PHE A 37 2.58 -9.03 18.05
C PHE A 37 1.65 -7.87 17.69
N VAL A 38 0.56 -7.69 18.46
CA VAL A 38 -0.43 -6.62 18.21
C VAL A 38 0.20 -5.24 18.36
N SER A 39 1.05 -5.02 19.37
CA SER A 39 1.79 -3.75 19.53
C SER A 39 2.67 -3.46 18.31
N MET A 40 3.45 -4.46 17.87
CA MET A 40 4.32 -4.30 16.71
C MET A 40 3.53 -4.03 15.43
N LEU A 41 2.41 -4.72 15.21
CA LEU A 41 1.55 -4.52 14.05
C LEU A 41 1.00 -3.08 14.01
N LYS A 42 0.55 -2.55 15.15
CA LYS A 42 0.07 -1.16 15.26
C LYS A 42 1.18 -0.16 14.97
N GLU A 43 2.34 -0.32 15.60
CA GLU A 43 3.48 0.56 15.39
C GLU A 43 3.92 0.62 13.93
N ASP A 44 3.97 -0.53 13.25
CA ASP A 44 4.34 -0.56 11.84
C ASP A 44 3.26 0.02 10.93
N THR A 45 1.98 -0.22 11.24
CA THR A 45 0.84 0.38 10.50
C THR A 45 0.92 1.90 10.52
N ILE A 46 1.17 2.49 11.70
CA ILE A 46 1.35 3.95 11.87
C ILE A 46 2.56 4.46 11.07
N LYS A 47 3.67 3.72 11.06
CA LYS A 47 4.87 4.11 10.29
C LYS A 47 4.59 4.09 8.79
N ILE A 48 3.91 3.05 8.30
CA ILE A 48 3.55 2.92 6.88
C ILE A 48 2.58 4.02 6.48
N GLU A 49 1.56 4.30 7.30
CA GLU A 49 0.59 5.37 7.05
C GLU A 49 1.28 6.73 6.93
N LYS A 50 2.13 7.09 7.90
CA LYS A 50 2.89 8.35 7.86
C LYS A 50 3.75 8.44 6.61
N PHE A 51 4.44 7.37 6.25
CA PHE A 51 5.26 7.32 5.05
C PHE A 51 4.42 7.52 3.76
N ILE A 52 3.25 6.88 3.67
CA ILE A 52 2.35 7.04 2.52
C ILE A 52 1.88 8.49 2.43
N ILE A 53 1.38 9.07 3.52
CA ILE A 53 0.89 10.46 3.56
C ILE A 53 2.00 11.44 3.16
N GLU A 54 3.19 11.32 3.75
CA GLU A 54 4.34 12.19 3.43
C GLU A 54 4.71 12.13 1.93
N LYS A 55 4.62 10.95 1.31
CA LYS A 55 4.92 10.78 -0.11
C LYS A 55 3.78 11.29 -0.99
N GLU A 56 2.52 11.00 -0.65
CA GLU A 56 1.35 11.50 -1.37
C GLU A 56 1.31 13.02 -1.38
N ASP A 57 1.54 13.67 -0.23
CA ASP A 57 1.62 15.13 -0.14
C ASP A 57 2.77 15.70 -0.99
N LYS A 58 3.94 15.04 -0.95
CA LYS A 58 5.12 15.47 -1.71
C LYS A 58 4.88 15.37 -3.22
N TYR A 59 4.19 14.31 -3.66
CA TYR A 59 4.01 13.97 -5.06
C TYR A 59 2.58 14.18 -5.56
N GLU A 60 1.79 15.03 -4.92
CA GLU A 60 0.37 15.26 -5.27
C GLU A 60 0.24 15.94 -6.64
N ASP A 61 1.04 16.98 -6.89
CA ASP A 61 0.94 17.80 -8.11
C ASP A 61 1.79 17.21 -9.25
N ILE A 62 1.30 17.32 -10.48
CA ILE A 62 2.01 16.87 -11.69
C ILE A 62 3.41 17.47 -11.85
N LYS A 63 3.66 18.66 -11.31
CA LYS A 63 4.96 19.35 -11.33
C LYS A 63 6.00 18.70 -10.42
N SER A 64 5.56 17.90 -9.45
CA SER A 64 6.44 17.16 -8.54
C SER A 64 7.03 15.90 -9.18
N MET A 65 6.51 15.51 -10.35
CA MET A 65 6.97 14.35 -11.11
C MET A 65 8.44 14.49 -11.51
N ILE A 66 9.21 13.41 -11.33
CA ILE A 66 10.67 13.49 -11.38
C ILE A 66 11.28 13.11 -12.74
N ASP A 67 10.54 12.44 -13.61
CA ASP A 67 11.07 11.80 -14.83
C ASP A 67 10.09 11.87 -16.02
N PHE A 68 9.34 12.96 -16.15
CA PHE A 68 8.37 13.11 -17.22
C PHE A 68 8.98 12.92 -18.62
N ASN A 69 8.38 12.02 -19.40
CA ASN A 69 8.78 11.74 -20.77
C ASN A 69 7.73 12.25 -21.77
N GLU A 70 7.90 13.48 -22.25
CA GLU A 70 6.96 14.11 -23.16
C GLU A 70 6.83 13.38 -24.51
N HIS A 71 7.94 12.85 -25.05
CA HIS A 71 7.93 12.12 -26.31
C HIS A 71 7.14 10.81 -26.19
N HIS A 72 7.31 10.09 -25.09
CA HIS A 72 6.52 8.90 -24.77
C HIS A 72 5.03 9.26 -24.65
N TYR A 73 4.70 10.27 -23.84
CA TYR A 73 3.33 10.73 -23.65
C TYR A 73 2.65 11.09 -24.99
N LYS A 74 3.34 11.81 -25.88
CA LYS A 74 2.79 12.20 -27.19
C LYS A 74 2.54 11.00 -28.11
N ARG A 75 3.37 9.96 -28.03
CA ARG A 75 3.31 8.78 -28.93
C ARG A 75 2.46 7.63 -28.40
N SER A 76 2.22 7.59 -27.10
CA SER A 76 1.37 6.58 -26.48
C SER A 76 -0.03 6.64 -27.09
N ASN A 77 -0.51 5.52 -27.63
CA ASN A 77 -1.81 5.36 -28.30
C ASN A 77 -2.76 4.41 -27.54
N LYS A 78 -2.32 3.93 -26.38
CA LYS A 78 -3.06 3.06 -25.46
C LYS A 78 -2.96 3.64 -24.06
N TRP A 79 -4.09 3.78 -23.37
CA TRP A 79 -4.07 4.20 -21.96
C TRP A 79 -3.67 3.03 -21.08
N HIS A 80 -2.68 3.23 -20.20
CA HIS A 80 -2.09 2.11 -19.46
C HIS A 80 -3.01 1.55 -18.36
N ILE A 81 -3.92 2.35 -17.77
CA ILE A 81 -4.77 1.93 -16.65
C ILE A 81 -5.90 1.00 -17.11
N CYS A 82 -6.65 1.42 -18.14
CA CYS A 82 -7.79 0.65 -18.65
C CYS A 82 -7.47 -0.18 -19.89
N GLU A 83 -6.25 -0.06 -20.39
CA GLU A 83 -5.74 -0.78 -21.55
C GLU A 83 -6.52 -0.55 -22.86
N LYS A 84 -7.26 0.55 -22.98
CA LYS A 84 -7.99 0.92 -24.19
C LYS A 84 -7.17 1.80 -25.11
N GLU A 85 -7.49 1.78 -26.41
CA GLU A 85 -6.95 2.75 -27.36
C GLU A 85 -7.47 4.16 -27.08
N ILE A 86 -6.68 5.17 -27.44
CA ILE A 86 -7.07 6.56 -27.26
C ILE A 86 -8.24 6.90 -28.17
N SER A 87 -9.24 7.55 -27.60
CA SER A 87 -10.38 8.11 -28.32
C SER A 87 -10.41 9.63 -28.18
N PRO A 88 -10.79 10.38 -29.23
CA PRO A 88 -11.01 11.83 -29.15
C PRO A 88 -12.18 12.19 -28.21
N GLU A 89 -13.03 11.24 -27.85
CA GLU A 89 -14.17 11.46 -26.94
C GLU A 89 -13.76 11.63 -25.47
N HIS A 90 -12.53 11.24 -25.11
CA HIS A 90 -12.04 11.33 -23.74
C HIS A 90 -10.74 12.12 -23.63
N VAL A 91 -10.55 12.75 -22.47
CA VAL A 91 -9.36 13.54 -22.19
C VAL A 91 -8.20 12.62 -21.82
N LYS A 92 -7.11 12.74 -22.59
CA LYS A 92 -5.81 12.15 -22.27
C LYS A 92 -5.14 12.97 -21.18
N VAL A 93 -4.76 12.31 -20.08
CA VAL A 93 -4.06 12.90 -18.94
C VAL A 93 -2.74 12.20 -18.71
N ILE A 94 -1.84 12.88 -17.99
CA ILE A 94 -0.56 12.34 -17.53
C ILE A 94 -0.81 11.68 -16.18
N ASP A 95 -0.38 10.43 -16.01
CA ASP A 95 -0.40 9.73 -14.73
C ASP A 95 1.02 9.58 -14.18
N HIS A 96 1.16 9.75 -12.87
CA HIS A 96 2.40 9.52 -12.14
C HIS A 96 2.10 8.86 -10.80
N CYS A 97 3.11 8.19 -10.25
CA CYS A 97 2.99 7.50 -8.98
C CYS A 97 3.16 8.45 -7.80
N HIS A 98 2.13 8.62 -6.98
CA HIS A 98 2.18 9.47 -5.78
C HIS A 98 3.10 8.95 -4.66
N LEU A 99 3.63 7.72 -4.75
CA LEU A 99 4.62 7.21 -3.79
C LEU A 99 6.07 7.49 -4.20
N THR A 100 6.32 7.58 -5.50
CA THR A 100 7.68 7.61 -6.07
C THR A 100 7.98 8.87 -6.85
N GLY A 101 6.95 9.62 -7.24
CA GLY A 101 7.03 10.74 -8.17
C GLY A 101 7.28 10.33 -9.62
N LYS A 102 7.39 9.03 -9.93
CA LYS A 102 7.72 8.56 -11.28
C LYS A 102 6.52 8.62 -12.22
N TYR A 103 6.74 9.10 -13.43
CA TYR A 103 5.85 9.02 -14.57
C TYR A 103 5.50 7.55 -14.86
N ARG A 104 4.21 7.27 -15.05
CA ARG A 104 3.74 5.91 -15.40
C ARG A 104 3.47 5.82 -16.90
N ASP A 105 2.46 6.54 -17.37
CA ASP A 105 2.12 6.65 -18.80
C ASP A 105 1.04 7.73 -18.96
N SER A 106 0.48 7.85 -20.16
CA SER A 106 -0.82 8.45 -20.39
C SER A 106 -1.97 7.59 -19.87
N ALA A 107 -3.04 8.25 -19.46
CA ALA A 107 -4.27 7.62 -19.00
C ALA A 107 -5.50 8.37 -19.53
N GLN A 108 -6.65 7.71 -19.47
CA GLN A 108 -7.95 8.37 -19.57
C GLN A 108 -8.25 9.07 -18.25
N ASN A 109 -8.79 10.29 -18.29
CA ASN A 109 -9.15 11.04 -17.08
C ASN A 109 -9.98 10.23 -16.06
N ASP A 110 -11.03 9.55 -16.52
CA ASP A 110 -11.91 8.79 -15.64
C ASP A 110 -11.21 7.59 -14.99
N CYS A 111 -10.35 6.91 -15.74
CA CYS A 111 -9.55 5.81 -15.21
C CYS A 111 -8.51 6.31 -14.21
N ASN A 112 -7.88 7.45 -14.50
CA ASN A 112 -6.91 8.10 -13.64
C ASN A 112 -7.51 8.49 -12.28
N LEU A 113 -8.67 9.15 -12.29
CA LEU A 113 -9.35 9.58 -11.06
C LEU A 113 -9.76 8.40 -10.17
N ASN A 114 -10.01 7.23 -10.77
CA ASN A 114 -10.36 6.01 -10.05
C ASN A 114 -9.14 5.16 -9.65
N TYR A 115 -7.95 5.45 -10.18
CA TYR A 115 -6.74 4.69 -9.90
C TYR A 115 -6.04 5.21 -8.65
N LYS A 116 -6.61 4.86 -7.50
CA LYS A 116 -6.17 5.33 -6.20
C LYS A 116 -5.37 4.28 -5.44
N ILE A 117 -4.48 4.75 -4.58
CA ILE A 117 -3.83 3.89 -3.58
C ILE A 117 -4.90 3.44 -2.59
N THR A 118 -4.83 2.17 -2.20
CA THR A 118 -5.75 1.61 -1.20
C THR A 118 -5.50 2.22 0.17
N SER A 119 -6.57 2.65 0.84
CA SER A 119 -6.53 3.23 2.18
C SER A 119 -6.45 2.18 3.31
N PHE A 120 -5.94 0.98 3.02
CA PHE A 120 -5.78 -0.09 4.00
C PHE A 120 -4.54 -0.94 3.70
N ILE A 121 -3.98 -1.55 4.73
CA ILE A 121 -2.82 -2.45 4.61
C ILE A 121 -3.32 -3.91 4.70
N PRO A 122 -3.21 -4.70 3.62
CA PRO A 122 -3.60 -6.10 3.67
C PRO A 122 -2.65 -6.86 4.58
N THR A 123 -3.19 -7.49 5.63
CA THR A 123 -2.43 -8.35 6.55
C THR A 123 -2.84 -9.80 6.35
N ILE A 124 -1.86 -10.66 6.10
CA ILE A 124 -2.07 -12.10 5.92
C ILE A 124 -1.56 -12.80 7.18
N ILE A 125 -2.46 -13.51 7.86
CA ILE A 125 -2.14 -14.27 9.07
C ILE A 125 -2.31 -15.75 8.77
N HIS A 126 -1.22 -16.49 8.78
CA HIS A 126 -1.25 -17.95 8.68
C HIS A 126 -1.80 -18.54 9.98
N ASN A 127 -2.67 -19.55 9.87
CA ASN A 127 -3.26 -20.27 11.02
C ASN A 127 -4.12 -19.42 11.97
N LEU A 128 -4.72 -18.33 11.49
CA LEU A 128 -5.66 -17.55 12.31
C LEU A 128 -6.95 -18.31 12.64
N SER A 129 -7.37 -19.24 11.78
CA SER A 129 -8.62 -20.00 11.99
C SER A 129 -8.53 -20.96 13.17
N GLY A 130 -9.68 -21.19 13.83
CA GLY A 130 -9.77 -22.12 14.96
C GLY A 130 -9.36 -21.49 16.29
N TYR A 131 -8.39 -22.10 16.99
CA TYR A 131 -8.05 -21.72 18.35
C TYR A 131 -7.34 -20.37 18.43
N ASP A 132 -6.49 -19.97 17.50
CA ASP A 132 -5.62 -18.82 17.75
C ASP A 132 -6.31 -17.45 17.60
N ALA A 133 -7.38 -17.34 16.81
CA ALA A 133 -8.12 -16.08 16.62
C ALA A 133 -8.63 -15.44 17.93
N HIS A 134 -9.09 -16.22 18.92
CA HIS A 134 -9.63 -15.65 20.16
C HIS A 134 -8.58 -14.87 20.95
N LEU A 135 -7.30 -15.24 20.80
CA LEU A 135 -6.19 -14.56 21.46
C LEU A 135 -5.91 -13.20 20.81
N PHE A 136 -6.03 -13.11 19.48
CA PHE A 136 -5.95 -11.84 18.75
C PHE A 136 -7.11 -10.92 19.10
N ILE A 137 -8.34 -11.43 19.07
CA ILE A 137 -9.55 -10.65 19.36
C ILE A 137 -9.49 -10.08 20.77
N LYS A 138 -8.99 -10.85 21.75
CA LYS A 138 -8.83 -10.37 23.13
C LYS A 138 -7.87 -9.18 23.21
N GLU A 139 -6.73 -9.24 22.55
CA GLU A 139 -5.76 -8.13 22.54
C GLU A 139 -6.26 -6.93 21.74
N LEU A 140 -7.01 -7.15 20.65
CA LEU A 140 -7.63 -6.08 19.86
C LEU A 140 -8.80 -5.40 20.58
N GLY A 141 -9.50 -6.11 21.47
CA GLY A 141 -10.60 -5.55 22.26
C GLY A 141 -10.15 -4.51 23.30
N PHE A 142 -8.85 -4.37 23.55
CA PHE A 142 -8.27 -3.27 24.33
C PHE A 142 -7.89 -2.06 23.47
N ASP A 143 -8.12 -2.11 22.16
CA ASP A 143 -7.98 -0.95 21.28
C ASP A 143 -9.27 -0.11 21.31
N ASP A 144 -9.13 1.20 21.49
CA ASP A 144 -10.25 2.15 21.40
C ASP A 144 -10.67 2.42 19.94
N SER A 145 -9.88 1.92 18.98
CA SER A 145 -10.15 2.03 17.55
C SER A 145 -11.36 1.21 17.12
N ARG A 146 -12.07 1.68 16.09
CA ARG A 146 -13.23 0.98 15.53
C ARG A 146 -12.82 -0.38 14.96
N LEU A 147 -13.43 -1.44 15.48
CA LEU A 147 -13.26 -2.81 15.01
C LEU A 147 -14.54 -3.29 14.30
N ASP A 148 -14.46 -3.47 12.99
CA ASP A 148 -15.52 -4.05 12.18
C ASP A 148 -15.16 -5.50 11.81
N VAL A 149 -16.09 -6.44 12.00
CA VAL A 149 -15.92 -7.86 11.65
C VAL A 149 -16.81 -8.20 10.47
N ILE A 150 -16.22 -8.75 9.40
CA ILE A 150 -16.95 -9.23 8.23
C ILE A 150 -17.14 -10.75 8.36
N PRO A 151 -18.36 -11.24 8.60
CA PRO A 151 -18.62 -12.68 8.69
C PRO A 151 -18.41 -13.35 7.32
N ASN A 152 -17.81 -14.54 7.33
CA ASN A 152 -17.82 -15.42 6.16
C ASN A 152 -19.12 -16.23 6.17
N ASN A 153 -19.92 -16.12 5.11
CA ASN A 153 -21.11 -16.95 4.87
C ASN A 153 -20.75 -18.37 4.43
#